data_AF-T1H5J9-F1
#
_entry.id   AF-T1H5J9-F1
#
_cell.length_a   1.000
_cell.length_b   1.000
_cell.length_c   1.000
_cell.angle_alpha   90.00
_cell.angle_beta   90.00
_cell.angle_gamma   90.00
#
_symmetry.space_group_name_H-M   'P 1'
#
loop_
_entity.id
_entity.type
_entity.pdbx_description
1 polymer ?
#
loop_
_entity_poly.entity_id
_entity_poly.type
_entity_poly.pdbx_seq_one_letter_code
_entity_poly.pdbx_strand_id
1 'polypeptide(L)' 'MWEYMNSRKHVFVNTYDEGIKRVRTSKGKYALLVESPKNEYVNAREPCDTMKVGRNLDTKGFGVATPIGSPLNWKHI' A
#
# COMPACT_ATOMS: atom_id res chain seq x y z
N MET A 1 14.94 -1.77 8.70
CA MET A 1 13.91 -2.26 7.75
C MET A 1 14.39 -2.15 6.31
N TRP A 2 14.69 -0.94 5.83
CA TRP A 2 15.10 -0.68 4.43
C TRP A 2 16.29 -1.53 3.95
N GLU A 3 17.42 -1.54 4.67
CA GLU A 3 18.62 -2.30 4.28
C GLU A 3 18.35 -3.80 4.00
N TYR A 4 17.48 -4.41 4.80
CA TYR A 4 17.09 -5.81 4.63
C TYR A 4 16.32 -6.04 3.32
N MET A 5 15.37 -5.14 3.00
CA MET A 5 14.57 -5.23 1.78
C MET A 5 15.42 -4.88 0.56
N ASN A 6 16.26 -3.85 0.66
CA ASN A 6 17.11 -3.39 -0.42
C ASN A 6 18.15 -4.43 -0.85
N SER A 7 18.74 -5.16 0.11
CA SER A 7 19.65 -6.29 -0.16
C SER A 7 18.96 -7.54 -0.72
N ARG A 8 17.63 -7.68 -0.57
CA ARG A 8 16.84 -8.82 -1.04
C ARG A 8 15.76 -8.39 -2.02
N LYS A 9 16.16 -8.07 -3.25
CA LYS A 9 15.25 -7.53 -4.29
C LYS A 9 13.99 -8.37 -4.53
N HIS A 10 14.04 -9.68 -4.30
CA HIS A 10 12.90 -10.58 -4.45
C HIS A 10 11.77 -10.36 -3.42
N VAL A 11 11.92 -9.51 -2.39
CA VAL A 11 10.83 -9.21 -1.43
C VAL A 11 9.87 -8.14 -1.94
N PHE A 12 10.30 -7.35 -2.94
CA PHE A 12 9.46 -6.36 -3.61
C PHE A 12 8.51 -7.03 -4.61
N VAL A 13 7.42 -6.34 -4.90
CA VAL A 13 6.38 -6.73 -5.86
C VAL A 13 6.02 -5.51 -6.69
N ASN A 14 5.53 -5.71 -7.92
CA ASN A 14 5.24 -4.59 -8.82
C ASN A 14 3.81 -4.05 -8.66
N THR A 15 2.89 -4.90 -8.19
CA THR A 15 1.48 -4.53 -8.04
C THR A 15 0.92 -4.99 -6.69
N TYR A 16 -0.17 -4.35 -6.26
CA TYR A 16 -0.87 -4.75 -5.04
C TYR A 16 -1.41 -6.18 -5.12
N ASP A 17 -1.97 -6.58 -6.27
CA ASP A 17 -2.59 -7.91 -6.42
C ASP A 17 -1.54 -9.02 -6.33
N GLU A 18 -0.34 -8.81 -6.88
CA GLU A 18 0.81 -9.71 -6.72
C GLU A 18 1.20 -9.84 -5.23
N GLY A 19 1.33 -8.71 -4.54
CA GLY A 19 1.64 -8.68 -3.11
C GLY A 19 0.60 -9.38 -2.25
N ILE A 20 -0.69 -9.12 -2.49
CA ILE A 20 -1.81 -9.72 -1.76
C ILE A 20 -1.84 -11.24 -1.99
N LYS A 21 -1.71 -11.69 -3.25
CA LYS A 21 -1.63 -13.12 -3.58
C LYS A 21 -0.43 -13.78 -2.88
N ARG A 22 0.70 -13.09 -2.81
CA ARG A 22 1.90 -13.58 -2.12
C ARG A 22 1.67 -13.71 -0.62
N VAL A 23 1.02 -12.75 0.04
CA VAL A 23 0.64 -12.87 1.45
C VAL A 23 -0.20 -14.13 1.69
N ARG A 24 -1.24 -14.34 0.88
CA ARG A 24 -2.15 -15.50 0.97
C ARG A 24 -1.44 -16.84 0.77
N THR A 25 -0.55 -16.92 -0.22
CA THR A 25 0.12 -18.19 -0.58
C THR A 25 1.35 -18.50 0.28
N SER A 26 1.90 -17.50 0.99
CA SER A 26 3.15 -17.66 1.76
C SER A 26 2.96 -18.27 3.16
N LYS A 27 1.73 -18.66 3.56
CA LYS A 27 1.44 -19.31 4.84
C LYS A 27 2.05 -18.58 6.05
N GLY A 28 1.89 -17.25 6.10
CA GLY A 28 2.41 -16.40 7.19
C GLY A 28 3.90 -16.05 7.13
N LYS A 29 4.63 -16.49 6.08
CA LYS A 29 6.08 -16.20 5.92
C LYS A 29 6.37 -14.90 5.16
N TYR A 30 5.33 -14.20 4.70
CA TYR A 30 5.44 -12.93 3.99
C TYR A 30 4.40 -11.96 4.51
N ALA A 31 4.83 -10.74 4.79
CA ALA A 31 3.97 -9.61 5.15
C ALA A 31 4.17 -8.49 4.12
N LEU A 32 3.09 -7.79 3.79
CA LEU A 32 3.11 -6.70 2.82
C LEU A 32 2.85 -5.37 3.55
N LEU A 33 3.69 -4.38 3.28
CA LEU A 33 3.44 -3.00 3.69
C LEU A 33 2.61 -2.32 2.60
N VAL A 34 1.47 -1.73 2.99
CA VAL A 34 0.48 -1.11 2.09
C VAL A 34 -0.27 -0.01 2.84
N GLU A 35 -0.83 0.95 2.12
CA GLU A 35 -1.62 2.05 2.69
C GLU A 35 -2.85 1.52 3.44
N SER A 36 -3.23 2.21 4.52
CA SER A 36 -4.33 1.77 5.39
C SER A 36 -5.67 1.59 4.66
N PRO A 37 -6.10 2.45 3.71
CA PRO A 37 -7.39 2.28 3.04
C PRO A 37 -7.41 1.01 2.18
N LYS A 38 -6.29 0.70 1.51
CA LYS A 38 -6.19 -0.52 0.69
C LYS A 38 -6.14 -1.77 1.57
N ASN A 39 -5.45 -1.72 2.71
CA ASN A 39 -5.44 -2.81 3.68
C ASN A 39 -6.86 -3.11 4.22
N GLU A 40 -7.55 -2.08 4.69
CA GLU A 40 -8.91 -2.19 5.23
C GLU A 40 -9.91 -2.70 4.17
N TYR A 41 -9.78 -2.22 2.93
CA TYR A 41 -10.59 -2.69 1.81
C TYR A 41 -10.38 -4.17 1.50
N VAL A 42 -9.14 -4.65 1.45
CA VAL A 42 -8.85 -6.07 1.16
C VAL A 42 -9.30 -6.96 2.32
N ASN A 43 -9.10 -6.51 3.55
CA ASN A 43 -9.47 -7.23 4.76
C ASN A 43 -11.00 -7.43 4.88
N ALA A 44 -11.79 -6.48 4.41
CA ALA A 44 -13.25 -6.57 4.43
C ALA A 44 -13.84 -7.46 3.31
N ARG A 45 -13.02 -8.14 2.50
CA ARG A 45 -13.48 -8.91 1.35
C ARG A 45 -13.15 -10.39 1.47
N GLU A 46 -14.00 -11.21 0.87
CA GLU A 46 -13.77 -12.64 0.73
C GLU A 46 -12.40 -12.94 0.07
N PRO A 47 -11.71 -14.00 0.51
CA PRO A 47 -12.13 -15.00 1.49
C PRO A 47 -11.78 -14.64 2.95
N CYS A 48 -11.62 -13.35 3.30
CA CYS A 48 -11.32 -12.88 4.66
C CYS A 48 -10.02 -13.48 5.25
N ASP A 49 -9.04 -13.72 4.38
CA ASP A 49 -7.78 -14.41 4.69
C ASP A 49 -6.59 -13.46 4.89
N THR A 50 -6.86 -12.17 5.04
CA THR A 50 -5.87 -11.14 5.35
C THR A 50 -6.20 -10.49 6.69
N MET A 51 -5.24 -9.79 7.31
CA MET A 51 -5.52 -8.98 8.49
C MET A 51 -4.57 -7.78 8.57
N LYS A 52 -5.09 -6.66 9.08
CA LYS A 52 -4.26 -5.51 9.47
C LYS A 52 -3.57 -5.82 10.81
N VAL A 53 -2.27 -5.59 10.89
CA VAL A 53 -1.48 -5.78 12.12
C VAL A 53 -0.86 -4.46 12.53
N GLY A 54 -1.04 -4.08 13.79
CA GLY A 54 -0.47 -2.86 14.37
C GLY A 54 -1.18 -1.57 13.94
N ARG A 55 -0.54 -0.45 14.29
CA ARG A 55 -0.99 0.91 13.94
C ARG A 55 -0.36 1.34 12.61
N ASN A 56 -0.90 2.39 12.01
CA ASN A 56 -0.29 3.00 10.83
C ASN A 56 1.12 3.53 11.17
N LEU A 57 2.05 3.44 10.23
CA LEU A 57 3.42 3.93 10.40
C LEU A 57 3.50 5.46 10.36
N ASP A 58 2.61 6.08 9.58
CA ASP A 58 2.52 7.51 9.40
C ASP A 58 1.07 7.94 9.12
N THR A 59 0.90 9.25 8.94
CA THR A 59 -0.36 9.86 8.52
C THR A 59 -0.15 10.47 7.14
N LYS A 60 -0.82 9.89 6.13
CA LYS A 60 -0.81 10.34 4.72
C LYS A 60 -2.24 10.50 4.22
N GLY A 61 -2.40 11.33 3.19
CA GLY A 61 -3.70 11.57 2.55
C GLY A 61 -3.56 11.57 1.03
N PHE A 62 -4.66 11.27 0.34
CA PHE A 62 -4.76 11.40 -1.10
C PHE A 62 -5.05 12.86 -1.49
N GLY A 63 -4.50 13.30 -2.61
CA GLY A 63 -4.73 14.64 -3.16
C GLY A 63 -4.90 14.59 -4.67
N VAL A 64 -5.66 15.54 -5.21
CA VAL A 64 -5.80 15.74 -6.65
C VAL A 64 -4.65 16.62 -7.14
N ALA A 65 -3.75 16.07 -7.94
CA ALA A 65 -2.63 16.81 -8.49
C ALA A 65 -3.00 17.44 -9.85
N THR A 66 -2.79 18.74 -10.00
CA THR A 66 -2.88 19.47 -11.27
C THR A 66 -1.50 19.96 -11.69
N PRO A 67 -1.22 20.12 -13.00
CA PRO A 67 0.02 20.75 -13.46
C PRO A 67 0.20 22.14 -12.86
N ILE A 68 1.44 22.53 -12.57
CA ILE A 68 1.77 23.88 -12.11
C ILE A 68 1.34 24.87 -13.20
N GLY A 69 0.57 25.90 -12.82
CA GLY A 69 0.02 26.89 -13.74
C GLY A 69 -1.28 26.48 -14.45
N SER A 70 -1.85 25.31 -14.13
CA SER A 70 -3.17 24.93 -14.65
C SER A 70 -4.26 25.90 -14.15
N PRO A 71 -5.21 26.34 -15.00
CA PRO A 71 -6.33 27.19 -14.60
C PRO A 71 -7.28 26.49 -13.62
N LEU A 72 -7.17 25.17 -13.46
CA LEU A 72 -7.92 24.38 -12.48
C LEU A 72 -7.33 24.48 -11.07
N ASN A 73 -6.13 25.06 -10.91
CA ASN A 73 -5.54 25.30 -9.60
C ASN A 73 -6.12 26.60 -9.02
N TRP A 74 -6.99 26.46 -8.02
CA TRP A 74 -7.72 27.55 -7.36
C TRP A 74 -6.81 28.65 -6.77
N LYS A 75 -5.49 28.44 -6.66
CA LYS A 75 -4.53 29.44 -6.17
C LYS A 75 -4.36 30.69 -7.05
N HIS A 76 -5.21 30.90 -8.05
CA HIS A 76 -5.20 32.06 -8.96
C HIS A 76 -6.46 32.94 -8.88
N ILE A 77 -7.28 32.82 -7.82
CA ILE A 77 -8.29 33.82 -7.43
C ILE A 77 -7.78 34.59 -6.20
#